data_AF-A0A451AVC9-F1
#
_entry.id   AF-A0A451AVC9-F1
#
_cell.length_a   1.000
_cell.length_b   1.000
_cell.length_c   1.000
_cell.angle_alpha   90.00
_cell.angle_beta   90.00
_cell.angle_gamma   90.00
#
_symmetry.space_group_name_H-M   'P 1'
#
loop_
_entity.id
_entity.type
_entity.pdbx_description
1 polymer ?
#
loop_
_entity_poly.entity_id
_entity_poly.type
_entity_poly.pdbx_seq_one_letter_code
_entity_poly.pdbx_strand_id
1 'polypeptide(L)'
;EQRLRKSFVDSLRNDGMEKVGEWGLPEEKTKWEARIPSILRELDASNPDAVFLAIDDENVLPVLRAIKENGMDIPILGGAVLSKTSFPLLFEGLPREKQKPGYYTDGILAPAYF
;
A
#
# COMPACT_ATOMS: atom_id res chain seq x y z
N GLU A 1 5.66 0.58 -13.23
CA GLU A 1 4.90 1.54 -12.40
C GLU A 1 4.09 2.58 -13.21
N GLN A 2 4.72 3.41 -14.05
CA GLN A 2 4.02 4.53 -14.75
C GLN A 2 2.82 4.13 -15.61
N ARG A 3 2.85 2.97 -16.28
CA ARG A 3 1.74 2.47 -17.11
C ARG A 3 0.54 2.02 -16.25
N LEU A 4 0.80 1.35 -15.13
CA LEU A 4 -0.25 0.89 -14.20
C LEU A 4 -0.96 2.09 -13.57
N ARG A 5 -0.17 3.06 -13.11
CA ARG A 5 -0.69 4.34 -12.62
C ARG A 5 -1.62 5.01 -13.63
N LYS A 6 -1.15 5.20 -14.87
CA LYS A 6 -1.96 5.86 -15.91
C LYS A 6 -3.28 5.12 -16.15
N SER A 7 -3.22 3.80 -16.31
CA SER A 7 -4.40 2.97 -16.51
C SER A 7 -5.39 3.10 -15.35
N PHE A 8 -4.91 3.10 -14.11
CA PHE A 8 -5.76 3.23 -12.93
C PHE A 8 -6.47 4.59 -12.89
N VAL A 9 -5.74 5.69 -13.13
CA VAL A 9 -6.32 7.03 -13.16
C VAL A 9 -7.36 7.18 -14.28
N ASP A 10 -7.09 6.61 -15.46
CA ASP A 10 -8.06 6.61 -16.56
C ASP A 10 -9.33 5.81 -16.19
N SER A 11 -9.19 4.66 -15.51
CA SER A 11 -10.33 3.89 -15.01
C SER A 11 -11.16 4.64 -13.96
N LEU A 12 -10.51 5.26 -12.96
CA LEU A 12 -11.22 6.07 -11.95
C LEU A 12 -12.14 7.11 -12.60
N ARG A 13 -11.60 7.86 -13.59
CA ARG A 13 -12.36 8.87 -14.30
C ARG A 13 -13.56 8.27 -15.06
N ASN A 14 -13.37 7.12 -15.71
CA ASN A 14 -14.43 6.50 -16.50
C ASN A 14 -15.56 5.95 -15.62
N ASP A 15 -15.24 5.53 -14.40
CA ASP A 15 -16.20 4.94 -13.45
C ASP A 15 -16.81 5.98 -12.50
N GLY A 16 -16.55 7.28 -12.73
CA GLY A 16 -17.08 8.37 -11.90
C GLY A 16 -16.45 8.47 -10.51
N MET A 17 -15.27 7.86 -10.32
CA MET A 17 -14.52 7.93 -9.06
C MET A 17 -13.60 9.16 -9.05
N GLU A 18 -13.46 9.76 -7.87
CA GLU A 18 -12.56 10.90 -7.66
C GLU A 18 -11.16 10.44 -7.22
N LYS A 19 -10.12 11.05 -7.80
CA LYS A 19 -8.74 10.90 -7.31
C LYS A 19 -8.41 12.02 -6.33
N VAL A 20 -8.53 11.74 -5.04
CA VAL A 20 -8.24 12.72 -3.96
C VAL A 20 -6.75 12.97 -3.72
N GLY A 21 -5.89 12.05 -4.17
CA GLY A 21 -4.45 12.18 -3.96
C GLY A 21 -3.63 11.17 -4.76
N GLU A 22 -2.34 11.44 -4.85
CA GLU A 22 -1.35 10.54 -5.43
C GLU A 22 0.00 10.78 -4.76
N TRP A 23 0.64 9.70 -4.32
CA TRP A 23 1.88 9.77 -3.57
C TRP A 23 2.89 8.77 -4.13
N GLY A 24 4.11 9.25 -4.36
CA GLY A 24 5.23 8.43 -4.78
C GLY A 24 6.33 8.41 -3.73
N LEU A 25 7.02 7.27 -3.66
CA LEU A 25 8.31 7.18 -2.97
C LEU A 25 9.42 7.70 -3.90
N PRO A 26 10.43 8.40 -3.36
CA PRO A 26 11.59 8.80 -4.15
C PRO A 26 12.41 7.56 -4.55
N GLU A 27 13.15 7.63 -5.64
CA GLU A 27 14.01 6.51 -6.09
C GLU A 27 15.07 6.15 -5.03
N GLU A 28 15.60 7.16 -4.33
CA GLU A 28 16.58 6.97 -3.26
C GLU A 28 15.92 6.49 -1.96
N LYS A 29 16.15 5.22 -1.59
CA LYS A 29 15.62 4.61 -0.35
C LYS A 29 15.97 5.35 0.93
N THR A 30 17.11 6.05 0.98
CA THR A 30 17.53 6.86 2.13
C THR A 30 16.56 8.00 2.44
N LYS A 31 15.77 8.46 1.45
CA LYS A 31 14.77 9.50 1.64
C LYS A 31 13.42 8.96 2.13
N TRP A 32 13.25 7.64 2.22
CA TRP A 32 11.96 7.02 2.56
C TRP A 32 11.59 7.22 4.01
N GLU A 33 12.57 7.22 4.91
CA GLU A 33 12.36 7.45 6.34
C GLU A 33 11.64 8.78 6.61
N ALA A 34 11.97 9.82 5.84
CA ALA A 34 11.28 11.11 5.90
C ALA A 34 10.00 11.14 5.06
N ARG A 35 9.99 10.49 3.87
CA ARG A 35 8.85 10.58 2.95
C ARG A 35 7.63 9.77 3.41
N ILE A 36 7.80 8.55 3.91
CA ILE A 36 6.68 7.68 4.30
C ILE A 36 5.78 8.37 5.34
N PRO A 37 6.31 8.92 6.46
CA PRO A 37 5.46 9.64 7.42
C PRO A 37 4.76 10.88 6.85
N SER A 38 5.34 11.54 5.85
CA SER A 38 4.68 12.65 5.13
C SER A 38 3.51 12.15 4.31
N ILE A 39 3.69 11.05 3.57
CA ILE A 39 2.64 10.41 2.78
C ILE A 39 1.48 10.01 3.68
N LEU A 40 1.74 9.40 4.84
CA LEU A 40 0.67 8.99 5.76
C LEU A 40 -0.13 10.19 6.30
N ARG A 41 0.54 11.31 6.60
CA ARG A 41 -0.13 12.55 7.01
C ARG A 41 -0.97 13.16 5.88
N GLU A 42 -0.43 13.19 4.67
CA GLU A 42 -1.15 13.67 3.48
C GLU A 42 -2.36 12.77 3.17
N LEU A 43 -2.20 11.46 3.33
CA LEU A 43 -3.24 10.46 3.14
C LEU A 43 -4.38 10.63 4.15
N ASP A 44 -4.07 10.72 5.44
CA ASP A 44 -5.03 10.95 6.52
C ASP A 44 -5.82 12.26 6.29
N ALA A 45 -5.11 13.35 5.94
CA ALA A 45 -5.74 14.64 5.64
C ALA A 45 -6.67 14.60 4.41
N SER A 46 -6.36 13.75 3.42
CA SER A 46 -7.18 13.57 2.22
C SER A 46 -8.40 12.68 2.43
N ASN A 47 -8.41 11.87 3.51
CA ASN A 47 -9.47 10.94 3.89
C ASN A 47 -10.12 10.16 2.71
N PRO A 48 -9.35 9.35 1.96
CA PRO A 48 -9.91 8.55 0.87
C PRO A 48 -10.72 7.36 1.39
N ASP A 49 -11.68 6.90 0.58
CA ASP A 49 -12.43 5.67 0.87
C ASP A 49 -11.59 4.39 0.71
N ALA A 50 -10.55 4.44 -0.14
CA ALA A 50 -9.62 3.34 -0.38
C ALA A 50 -8.29 3.82 -0.96
N VAL A 51 -7.24 3.02 -0.79
CA VAL A 51 -5.91 3.27 -1.39
C VAL A 51 -5.55 2.15 -2.35
N PHE A 52 -5.15 2.51 -3.57
CA PHE A 52 -4.47 1.58 -4.46
C PHE A 52 -2.95 1.62 -4.23
N LEU A 53 -2.39 0.50 -3.77
CA LEU A 53 -0.96 0.38 -3.46
C LEU A 53 -0.22 -0.27 -4.64
N ALA A 54 0.46 0.57 -5.42
CA ALA A 54 1.26 0.17 -6.58
C ALA A 54 2.75 0.06 -6.24
N ILE A 55 3.13 -0.95 -5.46
CA ILE A 55 4.52 -1.20 -5.03
C ILE A 55 4.91 -2.66 -5.25
N ASP A 56 6.19 -2.93 -5.49
CA ASP A 56 6.72 -4.29 -5.57
C ASP A 56 6.93 -4.92 -4.17
N ASP A 57 7.16 -6.24 -4.13
CA ASP A 57 7.36 -7.01 -2.90
C ASP A 57 8.66 -6.68 -2.16
N GLU A 58 9.71 -6.25 -2.86
CA GLU A 58 10.99 -5.85 -2.25
C GLU A 58 10.86 -4.54 -1.44
N ASN A 59 9.88 -3.72 -1.77
CA ASN A 59 9.74 -2.35 -1.28
C ASN A 59 8.49 -2.11 -0.42
N VAL A 60 7.55 -3.05 -0.40
CA VAL A 60 6.25 -2.92 0.28
C VAL A 60 6.36 -2.84 1.82
N LEU A 61 7.29 -3.57 2.42
CA LEU A 61 7.38 -3.78 3.86
C LEU A 61 7.41 -2.46 4.66
N PRO A 62 8.33 -1.50 4.40
CA PRO A 62 8.37 -0.26 5.18
C PRO A 62 7.08 0.56 5.07
N VAL A 63 6.37 0.50 3.93
CA VAL A 63 5.11 1.23 3.72
C VAL A 63 3.97 0.60 4.52
N LEU A 64 3.71 -0.70 4.33
CA LEU A 64 2.62 -1.38 5.04
C LEU A 64 2.85 -1.40 6.55
N ARG A 65 4.12 -1.57 6.97
CA ARG A 65 4.48 -1.45 8.38
C ARG A 65 4.09 -0.09 8.93
N ALA A 66 4.43 1.00 8.24
CA ALA A 66 4.10 2.34 8.69
C ALA A 66 2.58 2.56 8.74
N ILE A 67 1.83 2.16 7.70
CA ILE A 67 0.36 2.26 7.68
C ILE A 67 -0.26 1.55 8.88
N LYS A 68 0.09 0.27 9.08
CA LYS A 68 -0.51 -0.59 10.10
C LYS A 68 -0.05 -0.25 11.52
N GLU A 69 1.19 0.20 11.71
CA GLU A 69 1.68 0.60 13.04
C GLU A 69 1.16 1.98 13.47
N ASN A 70 0.79 2.85 12.52
CA ASN A 70 0.09 4.11 12.81
C ASN A 70 -1.43 3.93 12.97
N GLY A 71 -1.95 2.70 12.89
CA GLY A 71 -3.37 2.41 13.12
C GLY A 71 -4.30 2.93 12.03
N MET A 72 -3.79 3.20 10.83
CA MET A 72 -4.61 3.62 9.70
C MET A 72 -5.47 2.44 9.23
N ASP A 73 -6.79 2.59 9.35
CA ASP A 73 -7.78 1.59 8.96
C ASP A 73 -8.44 2.00 7.63
N ILE A 74 -7.66 1.93 6.55
CA ILE A 74 -8.12 2.24 5.20
C ILE A 74 -8.04 0.98 4.32
N PRO A 75 -9.09 0.65 3.54
CA PRO A 75 -9.03 -0.45 2.59
C PRO A 75 -7.87 -0.29 1.60
N ILE A 76 -7.06 -1.34 1.45
CA ILE A 76 -5.93 -1.35 0.51
C ILE A 76 -6.25 -2.28 -0.65
N LEU A 77 -6.27 -1.70 -1.84
CA LEU A 77 -6.31 -2.42 -3.12
C LEU A 77 -4.88 -2.64 -3.61
N GLY A 78 -4.45 -3.89 -3.66
CA GLY A 78 -3.11 -4.29 -4.08
C GLY A 78 -3.02 -4.70 -5.54
N GLY A 79 -1.82 -4.61 -6.11
CA GLY A 79 -1.48 -5.36 -7.33
C GLY A 79 -1.30 -6.85 -7.06
N ALA A 80 -1.26 -7.66 -8.12
CA ALA A 80 -1.13 -9.13 -8.01
C ALA A 80 0.13 -9.62 -7.29
N VAL A 81 1.15 -8.78 -7.17
CA VAL A 81 2.34 -9.06 -6.36
C VAL A 81 2.01 -9.32 -4.89
N LEU A 82 0.96 -8.68 -4.35
CA LEU A 82 0.52 -8.88 -2.97
C LEU A 82 -0.26 -10.20 -2.78
N SER A 83 -0.63 -10.87 -3.87
CA SER A 83 -1.33 -12.17 -3.87
C SER A 83 -0.37 -13.36 -3.91
N LYS A 84 0.95 -13.13 -4.01
CA LYS A 84 1.94 -14.22 -4.00
C LYS A 84 1.90 -14.94 -2.66
N THR A 85 2.06 -16.27 -2.68
CA THR A 85 2.19 -17.07 -1.44
C THR A 85 3.39 -16.66 -0.59
N SER A 86 4.42 -16.09 -1.20
CA SER A 86 5.59 -15.55 -0.50
C SER A 86 5.35 -14.18 0.15
N PHE A 87 4.28 -13.47 -0.19
CA PHE A 87 4.07 -12.10 0.27
C PHE A 87 3.86 -12.00 1.80
N PRO A 88 3.03 -12.84 2.45
CA PRO A 88 2.90 -12.81 3.90
C PRO A 88 4.22 -13.13 4.64
N LEU A 89 5.12 -13.90 4.02
CA LEU A 89 6.40 -14.28 4.63
C LEU A 89 7.34 -13.08 4.84
N LEU A 90 7.14 -11.97 4.12
CA LEU A 90 7.89 -10.72 4.33
C LEU A 90 7.76 -10.19 5.77
N PHE A 91 6.68 -10.56 6.48
CA PHE A 91 6.36 -10.02 7.81
C PHE A 91 6.64 -11.00 8.95
N GLU A 92 7.01 -12.25 8.68
CA GLU A 92 7.08 -13.35 9.68
C GLU A 92 8.01 -13.04 10.88
N GLY A 93 9.04 -12.23 10.65
CA GLY A 93 10.01 -11.84 11.66
C GLY A 93 9.50 -10.76 12.63
N LEU A 94 8.44 -10.02 12.26
CA LEU A 94 8.00 -8.83 12.97
C LEU A 94 7.21 -9.16 14.24
N PRO A 95 7.41 -8.43 15.36
CA PRO A 95 6.74 -8.75 16.63
C PRO A 95 5.21 -8.75 16.55
N ARG A 96 4.61 -7.79 15.82
CA ARG A 96 3.14 -7.72 15.71
C ARG A 96 2.56 -8.85 14.87
N GLU A 97 3.27 -9.31 13.84
CA GLU A 97 2.87 -10.47 13.04
C GLU A 97 2.89 -11.75 13.87
N LYS A 98 3.92 -11.93 14.72
CA LYS A 98 4.00 -13.06 15.66
C LYS A 98 2.89 -13.05 16.72
N GLN A 99 2.48 -11.86 17.16
CA GLN A 99 1.42 -11.71 18.16
C GLN A 99 0.02 -11.92 17.57
N LYS A 100 -0.22 -11.40 16.36
CA LYS A 100 -1.48 -11.54 15.61
C LYS A 100 -1.13 -11.87 14.15
N PRO A 101 -1.16 -13.14 13.73
CA PRO A 101 -0.96 -13.51 12.34
C PRO A 101 -1.91 -12.75 11.42
N GLY A 102 -1.38 -12.22 10.33
CA GLY A 102 -2.08 -11.34 9.40
C GLY A 102 -2.09 -9.87 9.81
N TYR A 103 -1.44 -9.45 10.90
CA TYR A 103 -1.45 -8.05 11.34
C TYR A 103 -1.12 -7.07 10.20
N TYR A 104 -0.12 -7.38 9.38
CA TYR A 104 0.30 -6.50 8.28
C TYR A 104 -0.47 -6.72 6.97
N THR A 105 -1.19 -7.82 6.82
CA THR A 105 -1.87 -8.21 5.56
C THR A 105 -3.39 -8.14 5.63
N ASP A 106 -3.97 -8.05 6.83
CA ASP A 106 -5.40 -7.92 7.06
C ASP A 106 -5.97 -6.67 6.37
N GLY A 107 -7.13 -6.80 5.73
CA GLY A 107 -7.76 -5.72 4.96
C GLY A 107 -7.10 -5.36 3.62
N ILE A 108 -6.12 -6.15 3.14
CA ILE A 108 -5.57 -6.02 1.78
C ILE A 108 -6.37 -6.90 0.82
N LEU A 109 -6.94 -6.28 -0.21
CA LEU A 109 -7.59 -6.96 -1.33
C LEU A 109 -6.68 -6.89 -2.55
N ALA A 110 -6.25 -8.03 -3.06
CA ALA A 110 -5.39 -8.10 -4.24
C ALA A 110 -5.89 -9.18 -5.21
N PRO A 111 -5.85 -8.93 -6.53
CA PRO A 111 -6.22 -9.94 -7.52
C PRO A 111 -5.15 -11.03 -7.57
N ALA A 112 -5.56 -12.29 -7.60
CA ALA A 112 -4.66 -13.42 -7.86
C ALA A 112 -4.79 -13.85 -9.33
N TYR A 113 -3.67 -14.23 -9.94
CA TYR A 113 -3.69 -14.99 -11.20
C TYR A 113 -3.62 -16.47 -10.83
N PHE A 114 -4.55 -17.27 -11.35
CA PHE A 114 -4.56 -18.73 -11.24
C PHE A 114 -3.95 -19.36 -12.50
#